data_AF-A0A1I7RI52-F1
#
_entry.id   AF-A0A1I7RI52-F1
#
_cell.length_a   1.000
_cell.length_b   1.000
_cell.length_c   1.000
_cell.angle_alpha   90.00
_cell.angle_beta   90.00
_cell.angle_gamma   90.00
#
_symmetry.space_group_name_H-M   'P 1'
#
loop_
_entity.id
_entity.type
_entity.pdbx_description
1 polymer ?
#
loop_
_entity_poly.entity_id
_entity_poly.type
_entity_poly.pdbx_seq_one_letter_code
_entity_poly.pdbx_strand_id
1 'polypeptide(L)'
;MWKQKTKLMSRFASNRKICTYEDFTVFEEDFRSIYAGWLTDTAVNFGATYLKDEILGPKKEEVCLVYAFLCELIKHAGRRNSETQKLLESVEADKNKWTAFILNDNIDPTVVSGGCHWTLLVHDPIQNVLWQLDPMSDTRPPHCWQFYQKIKGFFGNEYRVLDCPKMTVNGSCGIYILEYLHIIFQCLKEGLTDVKQMDFSRINDKFAAERRVYYCKVLNSLAEEQQRPQISFV
;
A
#
# COMPACT_ATOMS: atom_id res chain seq x y z
N MET A 1 38.73 1.74 -19.79
CA MET A 1 37.63 2.56 -19.21
C MET A 1 36.26 2.37 -19.86
N TRP A 2 36.15 2.06 -21.17
CA TRP A 2 34.83 1.90 -21.83
C TRP A 2 34.09 0.58 -21.52
N LYS A 3 34.81 -0.51 -21.19
CA LYS A 3 34.22 -1.84 -20.90
C LYS A 3 33.55 -1.98 -19.50
N GLN A 4 33.85 -1.08 -18.56
CA GLN A 4 33.20 -1.07 -17.23
C GLN A 4 31.88 -0.29 -17.24
N LYS A 5 31.73 0.76 -18.07
CA LYS A 5 30.46 1.45 -18.28
C LYS A 5 29.38 0.53 -18.88
N THR A 6 29.76 -0.34 -19.81
CA THR A 6 28.83 -1.29 -20.45
C THR A 6 28.33 -2.37 -19.50
N LYS A 7 29.12 -2.79 -18.51
CA LYS A 7 28.70 -3.77 -17.48
C LYS A 7 27.83 -3.16 -16.39
N LEU A 8 28.01 -1.86 -16.12
CA LEU A 8 27.09 -1.08 -15.27
C LEU A 8 25.76 -0.84 -16.00
N MET A 9 25.80 -0.50 -17.30
CA MET A 9 24.60 -0.37 -18.14
C MET A 9 23.91 -1.71 -18.48
N SER A 10 24.63 -2.83 -18.47
CA SER A 10 24.02 -4.17 -18.62
C SER A 10 23.35 -4.65 -17.33
N ARG A 11 23.61 -4.02 -16.18
CA ARG A 11 22.82 -4.21 -14.95
C ARG A 11 21.50 -3.44 -14.99
N PHE A 12 21.43 -2.40 -15.82
CA PHE A 12 20.19 -1.74 -16.26
C PHE A 12 19.59 -2.41 -17.52
N ALA A 13 20.09 -3.58 -17.95
CA ALA A 13 19.52 -4.31 -19.08
C ALA A 13 18.13 -4.86 -18.72
N SER A 14 17.13 -4.16 -19.21
CA SER A 14 15.70 -4.46 -19.29
C SER A 14 15.05 -4.98 -18.00
N ASN A 15 14.80 -4.07 -17.04
CA ASN A 15 13.64 -4.28 -16.18
C ASN A 15 12.39 -4.18 -17.10
N ARG A 16 11.89 -5.34 -17.55
CA ARG A 16 10.83 -5.41 -18.55
C ARG A 16 9.51 -4.99 -17.92
N LYS A 17 8.75 -4.13 -18.60
CA LYS A 17 7.37 -3.81 -18.24
C LYS A 17 6.53 -5.09 -18.34
N ILE A 18 5.76 -5.38 -17.29
CA ILE A 18 4.80 -6.50 -17.26
C ILE A 18 3.42 -5.99 -17.68
N CYS A 19 2.89 -4.99 -17.00
CA CYS A 19 1.60 -4.37 -17.30
C CYS A 19 1.56 -2.94 -16.75
N THR A 20 0.55 -2.17 -17.17
CA THR A 20 0.15 -0.94 -16.49
C THR A 20 -1.26 -1.12 -15.94
N TYR A 21 -1.51 -0.75 -14.70
CA TYR A 21 -2.84 -0.77 -14.10
C TYR A 21 -3.06 0.56 -13.40
N GLU A 22 -4.07 1.31 -13.84
CA GLU A 22 -4.27 2.71 -13.47
C GLU A 22 -2.94 3.50 -13.61
N ASP A 23 -2.50 4.18 -12.55
CA ASP A 23 -1.28 4.98 -12.52
C ASP A 23 0.02 4.17 -12.32
N PHE A 24 -0.08 2.84 -12.15
CA PHE A 24 1.06 2.00 -11.80
C PHE A 24 1.57 1.21 -13.00
N THR A 25 2.84 1.41 -13.36
CA THR A 25 3.54 0.53 -14.30
C THR A 25 4.36 -0.47 -13.52
N VAL A 26 3.97 -1.75 -13.63
CA VAL A 26 4.60 -2.87 -12.93
C VAL A 26 5.70 -3.43 -13.81
N PHE A 27 6.90 -3.55 -13.27
CA PHE A 27 8.05 -4.15 -13.94
C PHE A 27 8.42 -5.51 -13.34
N GLU A 28 9.38 -6.21 -13.96
CA GLU A 28 9.85 -7.52 -13.49
C GLU A 28 10.35 -7.50 -12.05
N GLU A 29 10.99 -6.43 -11.60
CA GLU A 29 11.43 -6.32 -10.20
C GLU A 29 10.25 -6.32 -9.21
N ASP A 30 9.17 -5.61 -9.55
CA ASP A 30 7.96 -5.55 -8.73
C ASP A 30 7.28 -6.92 -8.69
N PHE A 31 7.20 -7.61 -9.82
CA PHE A 31 6.67 -8.97 -9.87
C PHE A 31 7.51 -9.95 -9.05
N ARG A 32 8.84 -9.85 -9.12
CA ARG A 32 9.74 -10.67 -8.29
C ARG A 32 9.50 -10.41 -6.81
N SER A 33 9.26 -9.16 -6.43
CA SER A 33 8.94 -8.76 -5.05
C SER A 33 7.64 -9.41 -4.53
N ILE A 34 6.62 -9.50 -5.39
CA ILE A 34 5.34 -10.17 -5.10
C ILE A 34 5.55 -11.68 -4.98
N TYR A 35 6.29 -12.26 -5.94
CA TYR A 35 6.60 -13.68 -5.94
C TYR A 35 7.36 -14.10 -4.67
N ALA A 36 8.39 -13.33 -4.28
CA ALA A 36 9.19 -13.60 -3.11
C ALA A 36 9.85 -12.32 -2.55
N GLY A 37 9.79 -12.16 -1.23
CA GLY A 37 10.47 -11.09 -0.52
C GLY A 37 9.62 -9.86 -0.27
N TRP A 38 10.30 -8.75 -0.03
CA TRP A 38 9.72 -7.46 0.36
C TRP A 38 9.05 -6.80 -0.84
N LEU A 39 7.77 -6.45 -0.72
CA LEU A 39 7.10 -5.69 -1.78
C LEU A 39 7.78 -4.34 -1.97
N THR A 40 7.95 -3.95 -3.24
CA THR A 40 8.30 -2.59 -3.62
C THR A 40 7.11 -1.65 -3.38
N ASP A 41 7.37 -0.34 -3.36
CA ASP A 41 6.32 0.70 -3.34
C ASP A 41 5.31 0.49 -4.47
N THR A 42 5.79 0.24 -5.69
CA THR A 42 4.92 -0.03 -6.85
C THR A 42 4.06 -1.27 -6.61
N ALA A 43 4.65 -2.37 -6.12
CA ALA A 43 3.91 -3.62 -5.89
C ALA A 43 2.82 -3.47 -4.81
N VAL A 44 3.11 -2.83 -3.69
CA VAL A 44 2.11 -2.64 -2.62
C VAL A 44 1.01 -1.66 -3.03
N ASN A 45 1.37 -0.57 -3.73
CA ASN A 45 0.37 0.39 -4.19
C ASN A 45 -0.52 -0.20 -5.29
N PHE A 46 0.06 -0.90 -6.26
CA PHE A 46 -0.69 -1.66 -7.27
C PHE A 46 -1.68 -2.62 -6.61
N GLY A 47 -1.22 -3.44 -5.66
CA GLY A 47 -2.08 -4.41 -4.98
C GLY A 47 -3.23 -3.74 -4.23
N ALA A 48 -2.98 -2.62 -3.56
CA ALA A 48 -4.00 -1.87 -2.84
C ALA A 48 -5.05 -1.27 -3.79
N THR A 49 -4.61 -0.66 -4.90
CA THR A 49 -5.50 -0.09 -5.92
C THR A 49 -6.35 -1.17 -6.59
N TYR A 50 -5.72 -2.27 -7.00
CA TYR A 50 -6.43 -3.42 -7.56
C TYR A 50 -7.52 -3.94 -6.60
N LEU A 51 -7.19 -4.16 -5.32
CA LEU A 51 -8.19 -4.59 -4.34
C LEU A 51 -9.32 -3.57 -4.16
N LYS A 52 -9.01 -2.27 -4.11
CA LYS A 52 -10.00 -1.19 -3.98
C LYS A 52 -11.02 -1.27 -5.11
N ASP A 53 -10.54 -1.39 -6.35
CA ASP A 53 -11.40 -1.37 -7.53
C ASP A 53 -12.21 -2.66 -7.69
N GLU A 54 -11.59 -3.82 -7.45
CA GLU A 54 -12.26 -5.12 -7.54
C GLU A 54 -13.31 -5.35 -6.44
N ILE A 55 -13.06 -4.84 -5.23
CA ILE A 55 -13.92 -5.15 -4.08
C ILE A 55 -15.03 -4.13 -3.93
N LEU A 56 -14.73 -2.82 -3.93
CA LEU A 56 -15.66 -1.81 -3.43
C LEU A 56 -16.75 -1.41 -4.44
N GLY A 57 -16.51 -1.62 -5.75
CA GLY A 57 -17.46 -1.21 -6.78
C GLY A 57 -17.89 0.26 -6.60
N PRO A 58 -19.21 0.58 -6.48
CA PRO A 58 -19.67 1.96 -6.27
C PRO A 58 -19.15 2.64 -5.00
N LYS A 59 -18.83 1.88 -3.94
CA LYS A 59 -18.32 2.42 -2.67
C LYS A 59 -16.86 2.87 -2.72
N LYS A 60 -16.18 2.70 -3.87
CA LYS A 60 -14.78 3.10 -4.04
C LYS A 60 -14.54 4.58 -3.78
N GLU A 61 -15.55 5.44 -4.01
CA GLU A 61 -15.48 6.89 -3.80
C GLU A 61 -15.46 7.28 -2.30
N GLU A 62 -15.89 6.38 -1.43
CA GLU A 62 -15.86 6.55 0.03
C GLU A 62 -14.48 6.21 0.63
N VAL A 63 -13.57 5.66 -0.19
CA VAL A 63 -12.25 5.18 0.23
C VAL A 63 -11.14 5.89 -0.53
N CYS A 64 -10.28 6.60 0.20
CA CYS A 64 -9.05 7.20 -0.29
C CYS A 64 -7.84 6.31 0.05
N LEU A 65 -6.97 6.07 -0.94
CA LEU A 65 -5.66 5.44 -0.76
C LEU A 65 -4.58 6.51 -0.81
N VAL A 66 -3.81 6.65 0.26
CA VAL A 66 -2.61 7.47 0.31
C VAL A 66 -1.41 6.55 0.16
N TYR A 67 -0.91 6.49 -1.07
CA TYR A 67 0.14 5.58 -1.50
C TYR A 67 1.47 5.79 -0.76
N ALA A 68 2.33 4.77 -0.78
CA ALA A 68 3.61 4.74 -0.08
C ALA A 68 4.50 5.97 -0.36
N PHE A 69 4.62 6.35 -1.63
CA PHE A 69 5.43 7.51 -2.03
C PHE A 69 4.87 8.82 -1.46
N LEU A 70 3.54 8.98 -1.41
CA LEU A 70 2.92 10.18 -0.87
C LEU A 70 3.01 10.22 0.66
N CYS A 71 2.92 9.05 1.29
CA CYS A 71 3.20 8.92 2.71
C CYS A 71 4.63 9.34 3.06
N GLU A 72 5.61 8.95 2.25
CA GLU A 72 7.01 9.35 2.41
C GLU A 72 7.15 10.89 2.27
N LEU A 73 6.52 11.49 1.26
CA LEU A 73 6.50 12.94 1.08
C LEU A 73 5.90 13.67 2.30
N ILE A 74 4.77 13.19 2.82
CA ILE A 74 4.11 13.77 4.00
C ILE A 74 4.99 13.63 5.26
N LYS A 75 5.65 12.47 5.44
CA LYS A 75 6.53 12.20 6.58
C LYS A 75 7.68 13.21 6.67
N HIS A 76 8.19 13.64 5.51
CA HIS A 76 9.30 14.60 5.38
C HIS A 76 8.88 16.02 5.00
N ALA A 77 7.58 16.28 4.80
CA ALA A 77 7.06 17.62 4.57
C ALA A 77 7.49 18.57 5.70
N GLY A 78 7.60 19.86 5.40
CA GLY A 78 8.05 20.87 6.34
C GLY A 78 7.20 20.92 7.62
N ARG A 79 7.61 21.77 8.57
CA ARG A 79 6.84 21.96 9.81
C ARG A 79 5.51 22.70 9.60
N ARG A 80 5.26 23.21 8.40
CA ARG A 80 4.03 23.94 8.08
C ARG A 80 2.95 22.96 7.70
N ASN A 81 1.89 22.87 8.51
CA ASN A 81 0.73 22.00 8.26
C ASN A 81 0.10 22.21 6.87
N SER A 82 0.28 23.39 6.27
CA SER A 82 -0.22 23.71 4.93
C SER A 82 0.34 22.83 3.81
N GLU A 83 1.55 22.28 3.95
CA GLU A 83 2.11 21.38 2.93
C GLU A 83 1.47 20.00 2.99
N THR A 84 1.39 19.42 4.19
CA THR A 84 0.67 18.16 4.42
C THR A 84 -0.78 18.24 3.94
N GLN A 85 -1.47 19.35 4.26
CA GLN A 85 -2.85 19.56 3.82
C GLN A 85 -2.98 19.55 2.29
N LYS A 86 -2.10 20.28 1.57
CA LYS A 86 -2.11 20.28 0.09
C LYS A 86 -1.84 18.90 -0.50
N LEU A 87 -0.95 18.11 0.10
CA LEU A 87 -0.66 16.76 -0.34
C LEU A 87 -1.89 15.84 -0.15
N LEU A 88 -2.58 15.95 0.98
CA LEU A 88 -3.82 15.21 1.25
C LEU A 88 -4.96 15.63 0.30
N GLU A 89 -5.13 16.93 0.08
CA GLU A 89 -6.12 17.47 -0.87
C GLU A 89 -5.84 17.00 -2.31
N SER A 90 -4.56 16.83 -2.70
CA SER A 90 -4.19 16.38 -4.05
C SER A 90 -4.62 14.95 -4.39
N VAL A 91 -4.98 14.15 -3.38
CA VAL A 91 -5.53 12.79 -3.53
C VAL A 91 -6.96 12.69 -3.02
N GLU A 92 -7.64 13.83 -2.90
CA GLU A 92 -9.03 13.94 -2.44
C GLU A 92 -9.29 13.25 -1.10
N ALA A 93 -8.27 13.23 -0.23
CA ALA A 93 -8.45 12.74 1.13
C ALA A 93 -9.39 13.69 1.87
N ASP A 94 -10.39 13.12 2.54
CA ASP A 94 -11.44 13.87 3.21
C ASP A 94 -11.70 13.22 4.58
N LYS A 95 -11.98 14.03 5.60
CA LYS A 95 -12.25 13.55 6.95
C LYS A 95 -13.53 12.70 7.06
N ASN A 96 -14.39 12.71 6.05
CA ASN A 96 -15.60 11.90 5.98
C ASN A 96 -15.39 10.63 5.14
N LYS A 97 -14.20 10.45 4.53
CA LYS A 97 -13.83 9.24 3.79
C LYS A 97 -12.96 8.32 4.63
N TRP A 98 -13.12 7.02 4.41
CA TRP A 98 -12.14 6.03 4.86
C TRP A 98 -10.83 6.33 4.17
N THR A 99 -9.74 6.51 4.91
CA THR A 99 -8.45 6.85 4.32
C THR A 99 -7.39 5.88 4.80
N ALA A 100 -6.77 5.15 3.87
CA ALA A 100 -5.71 4.19 4.19
C ALA A 100 -4.34 4.73 3.77
N PHE A 101 -3.39 4.70 4.69
CA PHE A 101 -2.01 5.15 4.52
C PHE A 101 -1.07 3.95 4.55
N ILE A 102 -0.34 3.74 3.46
CA ILE A 102 0.63 2.65 3.34
C ILE A 102 2.00 3.21 3.75
N LEU A 103 2.44 2.93 4.97
CA LEU A 103 3.67 3.50 5.52
C LEU A 103 4.86 2.56 5.37
N ASN A 104 6.01 3.14 5.03
CA ASN A 104 7.31 2.50 5.10
C ASN A 104 8.13 3.08 6.27
N ASP A 105 8.94 2.24 6.93
CA ASP A 105 9.81 2.65 8.04
C ASP A 105 11.13 3.31 7.60
N ASN A 106 11.28 3.64 6.30
CA ASN A 106 12.46 4.34 5.81
C ASN A 106 12.73 5.62 6.62
N ILE A 107 13.95 5.72 7.15
CA ILE A 107 14.39 6.87 7.96
C ILE A 107 15.21 7.88 7.14
N ASP A 108 15.68 7.48 5.96
CA ASP A 108 16.53 8.31 5.10
C ASP A 108 15.95 8.39 3.68
N PRO A 109 15.33 9.51 3.30
CA PRO A 109 14.73 9.68 1.97
C PRO A 109 15.78 9.75 0.84
N THR A 110 17.08 9.84 1.16
CA THR A 110 18.16 9.84 0.17
C THR A 110 18.59 8.43 -0.24
N VAL A 111 18.19 7.41 0.52
CA VAL A 111 18.48 6.00 0.22
C VAL A 111 17.34 5.43 -0.63
N VAL A 112 17.66 5.12 -1.89
CA VAL A 112 16.73 4.41 -2.79
C VAL A 112 16.45 3.02 -2.23
N SER A 113 15.17 2.62 -2.24
CA SER A 113 14.71 1.36 -1.64
C SER A 113 15.07 1.23 -0.15
N GLY A 114 15.13 2.36 0.55
CA GLY A 114 15.30 2.40 2.00
C GLY A 114 14.08 1.86 2.74
N GLY A 115 14.29 1.52 4.00
CA GLY A 115 13.29 0.88 4.86
C GLY A 115 13.13 -0.61 4.61
N CYS A 116 12.60 -1.28 5.62
CA CYS A 116 12.44 -2.71 5.72
C CYS A 116 11.18 -3.08 6.49
N HIS A 117 10.13 -2.28 6.46
CA HIS A 117 8.84 -2.65 7.04
C HIS A 117 7.69 -1.86 6.47
N TRP A 118 6.54 -2.53 6.34
CA TRP A 118 5.29 -1.92 5.91
C TRP A 118 4.29 -1.90 7.08
N THR A 119 3.69 -0.74 7.33
CA THR A 119 2.64 -0.55 8.33
C THR A 119 1.42 0.11 7.68
N LEU A 120 0.21 -0.28 8.07
CA LEU A 120 -1.03 0.31 7.56
C LEU A 120 -1.62 1.22 8.64
N LEU A 121 -1.91 2.47 8.30
CA LEU A 121 -2.80 3.31 9.11
C LEU A 121 -4.13 3.48 8.37
N VAL A 122 -5.24 3.41 9.10
CA VAL A 122 -6.59 3.55 8.53
C VAL A 122 -7.36 4.56 9.36
N HIS A 123 -7.78 5.64 8.72
CA HIS A 123 -8.71 6.59 9.31
C HIS A 123 -10.14 6.06 9.18
N ASP A 124 -10.78 5.87 10.32
CA ASP A 124 -12.20 5.60 10.48
C ASP A 124 -12.94 6.94 10.62
N PRO A 125 -13.71 7.37 9.60
CA PRO A 125 -14.40 8.66 9.62
C PRO A 125 -15.61 8.69 10.56
N ILE A 126 -16.13 7.54 10.97
CA ILE A 126 -17.31 7.46 11.85
C ILE A 126 -16.87 7.64 13.30
N GLN A 127 -15.82 6.95 13.70
CA GLN A 127 -15.26 7.05 15.04
C GLN A 127 -14.26 8.21 15.17
N ASN A 128 -13.81 8.80 14.05
CA ASN A 128 -12.74 9.80 13.99
C ASN A 128 -11.46 9.31 14.67
N VAL A 129 -11.07 8.06 14.34
CA VAL A 129 -9.92 7.35 14.90
C VAL A 129 -8.98 6.91 13.80
N LEU A 130 -7.68 7.08 14.01
CA LEU A 130 -6.64 6.46 13.21
C LEU A 130 -6.23 5.12 13.83
N TRP A 131 -6.47 4.03 13.11
CA TRP A 131 -6.09 2.67 13.49
C TRP A 131 -4.77 2.27 12.85
N GLN A 132 -3.81 1.78 13.63
CA GLN A 132 -2.63 1.10 13.10
C GLN A 132 -2.85 -0.40 13.05
N LEU A 133 -2.60 -0.98 11.88
CA LEU A 133 -2.49 -2.42 11.66
C LEU A 133 -1.04 -2.70 11.23
N ASP A 134 -0.30 -3.41 12.08
CA ASP A 134 1.13 -3.65 11.88
C ASP A 134 1.44 -5.15 12.02
N PRO A 135 2.01 -5.80 10.99
CA PRO A 135 2.27 -7.24 11.01
C PRO A 135 3.50 -7.64 11.85
N MET A 136 4.25 -6.71 12.44
CA MET A 136 5.42 -7.00 13.30
C MET A 136 5.28 -6.46 14.72
N SER A 137 4.52 -5.40 14.93
CA SER A 137 4.51 -4.66 16.20
C SER A 137 3.10 -4.49 16.77
N ASP A 138 2.99 -4.62 18.09
CA ASP A 138 1.80 -4.22 18.88
C ASP A 138 1.97 -2.85 19.54
N THR A 139 3.07 -2.17 19.22
CA THR A 139 3.38 -0.83 19.71
C THR A 139 3.33 0.18 18.58
N ARG A 140 3.31 1.48 18.91
CA ARG A 140 3.43 2.56 17.93
C ARG A 140 4.90 2.76 17.57
N PRO A 141 5.37 2.32 16.38
CA PRO A 141 6.76 2.53 15.99
C PRO A 141 7.02 4.02 15.68
N PRO A 142 8.28 4.49 15.77
CA PRO A 142 8.61 5.90 15.60
C PRO A 142 8.16 6.51 14.27
N HIS A 143 8.24 5.77 13.15
CA HIS A 143 7.83 6.26 11.83
C HIS A 143 6.33 6.52 11.75
N CYS A 144 5.51 5.63 12.31
CA CYS A 144 4.06 5.83 12.39
C CYS A 144 3.71 7.01 13.29
N TRP A 145 4.39 7.17 14.42
CA TRP A 145 4.18 8.33 15.29
C TRP A 145 4.56 9.64 14.61
N GLN A 146 5.71 9.70 13.94
CA GLN A 146 6.14 10.85 13.15
C GLN A 146 5.10 11.21 12.09
N PHE A 147 4.62 10.22 11.33
CA PHE A 147 3.61 10.41 10.31
C PHE A 147 2.29 10.92 10.90
N TYR A 148 1.82 10.29 11.98
CA TYR A 148 0.62 10.71 12.70
C TYR A 148 0.70 12.19 13.13
N GLN A 149 1.85 12.66 13.64
CA GLN A 149 2.01 14.08 14.00
C GLN A 149 1.79 15.04 12.82
N LYS A 150 2.05 14.59 11.59
CA LYS A 150 1.84 15.38 10.36
C LYS A 150 0.37 15.49 9.99
N ILE A 151 -0.41 14.42 10.22
CA ILE A 151 -1.77 14.31 9.69
C ILE A 151 -2.87 14.53 10.75
N LYS A 152 -2.55 14.51 12.05
CA LYS A 152 -3.53 14.65 13.14
C LYS A 152 -4.34 15.96 13.11
N GLY A 153 -3.79 17.01 12.53
CA GLY A 153 -4.52 18.28 12.33
C GLY A 153 -5.67 18.16 11.32
N PHE A 154 -5.61 17.18 10.42
CA PHE A 154 -6.59 16.93 9.38
C PHE A 154 -7.59 15.84 9.79
N PHE A 155 -7.12 14.73 10.38
CA PHE A 155 -7.93 13.55 10.73
C PHE A 155 -8.26 13.43 12.24
N GLY A 156 -7.86 14.41 13.05
CA GLY A 156 -8.07 14.38 14.49
C GLY A 156 -6.94 13.74 15.30
N ASN A 157 -7.10 13.79 16.63
CA ASN A 157 -6.02 13.49 17.59
C ASN A 157 -6.12 12.08 18.20
N GLU A 158 -6.97 11.21 17.67
CA GLU A 158 -7.15 9.86 18.22
C GLU A 158 -6.39 8.82 17.39
N TYR A 159 -5.46 8.13 18.04
CA TYR A 159 -4.60 7.14 17.40
C TYR A 159 -4.47 5.90 18.27
N ARG A 160 -4.97 4.77 17.76
CA ARG A 160 -4.99 3.47 18.41
C ARG A 160 -4.25 2.40 17.59
N VAL A 161 -3.68 1.42 18.28
CA VAL A 161 -3.11 0.22 17.65
C VAL A 161 -4.18 -0.87 17.72
N LEU A 162 -4.43 -1.53 16.59
CA LEU A 162 -5.32 -2.68 16.52
C LEU A 162 -4.52 -3.95 16.75
N ASP A 163 -5.04 -4.85 17.58
CA ASP A 163 -4.53 -6.21 17.69
C ASP A 163 -4.91 -6.97 16.42
N CYS A 164 -3.91 -7.31 15.62
CA CYS A 164 -4.07 -7.96 14.31
C CYS A 164 -3.00 -9.04 14.13
N PRO A 165 -3.25 -10.07 13.29
CA PRO A 165 -2.31 -11.17 13.12
C PRO A 165 -0.88 -10.73 12.76
N LYS A 166 0.13 -11.43 13.27
CA LYS A 166 1.53 -11.07 13.05
C LYS A 166 2.20 -12.02 12.07
N MET A 167 3.10 -11.48 11.25
CA MET A 167 3.95 -12.29 10.40
C MET A 167 5.05 -12.96 11.21
N THR A 168 5.39 -14.19 10.85
CA THR A 168 6.62 -14.85 11.33
C THR A 168 7.63 -15.07 10.20
N VAL A 169 7.19 -14.91 8.94
CA VAL A 169 8.05 -14.97 7.75
C VAL A 169 8.49 -13.56 7.33
N ASN A 170 9.80 -13.33 7.34
CA ASN A 170 10.39 -12.06 6.89
C ASN A 170 10.03 -11.73 5.43
N GLY A 171 9.74 -10.46 5.18
CA GLY A 171 9.33 -9.95 3.87
C GLY A 171 7.84 -10.12 3.54
N SER A 172 7.06 -10.78 4.39
CA SER A 172 5.61 -10.94 4.18
C SER A 172 4.77 -9.72 4.58
N CYS A 173 5.35 -8.71 5.24
CA CYS A 173 4.60 -7.56 5.76
C CYS A 173 3.76 -6.87 4.68
N GLY A 174 4.31 -6.64 3.48
CA GLY A 174 3.56 -6.05 2.38
C GLY A 174 2.32 -6.86 1.97
N ILE A 175 2.39 -8.19 2.01
CA ILE A 175 1.22 -9.05 1.75
C ILE A 175 0.21 -8.95 2.89
N TYR A 176 0.65 -8.91 4.14
CA TYR A 176 -0.26 -8.69 5.28
C TYR A 176 -1.01 -7.36 5.15
N ILE A 177 -0.34 -6.29 4.71
CA ILE A 177 -0.96 -4.99 4.46
C ILE A 177 -2.06 -5.09 3.40
N LEU A 178 -1.78 -5.78 2.28
CA LEU A 178 -2.78 -6.01 1.25
C LEU A 178 -3.96 -6.84 1.78
N GLU A 179 -3.72 -7.85 2.61
CA GLU A 179 -4.79 -8.67 3.17
C GLU A 179 -5.60 -7.96 4.26
N TYR A 180 -5.00 -7.05 5.03
CA TYR A 180 -5.75 -6.15 5.90
C TYR A 180 -6.69 -5.27 5.08
N LEU A 181 -6.18 -4.64 4.02
CA LEU A 181 -6.99 -3.84 3.10
C LEU A 181 -8.09 -4.66 2.45
N HIS A 182 -7.79 -5.89 2.02
CA HIS A 182 -8.78 -6.81 1.46
C HIS A 182 -9.96 -6.98 2.43
N ILE A 183 -9.69 -7.33 3.69
CA ILE A 183 -10.73 -7.57 4.69
C ILE A 183 -11.50 -6.29 4.99
N ILE A 184 -10.80 -5.16 5.18
CA ILE A 184 -11.45 -3.86 5.40
C ILE A 184 -12.39 -3.53 4.24
N PHE A 185 -11.94 -3.67 2.99
CA PHE A 185 -12.76 -3.36 1.83
C PHE A 185 -13.96 -4.30 1.70
N GLN A 186 -13.81 -5.59 2.02
CA GLN A 186 -14.95 -6.52 2.06
C GLN A 186 -15.98 -6.08 3.12
N CYS A 187 -15.53 -5.76 4.33
CA CYS A 187 -16.41 -5.30 5.40
C CYS A 187 -17.12 -3.99 5.04
N LEU A 188 -16.40 -3.00 4.49
CA LEU A 188 -16.98 -1.73 4.05
C LEU A 188 -18.00 -1.93 2.92
N LYS A 189 -17.71 -2.83 1.96
CA LYS A 189 -18.66 -3.21 0.91
C LYS A 189 -19.97 -3.73 1.53
N GLU A 190 -19.86 -4.62 2.51
CA GLU A 190 -20.97 -5.25 3.23
C GLU A 190 -21.65 -4.30 4.24
N GLY A 191 -21.07 -3.13 4.50
CA GLY A 191 -21.63 -2.12 5.40
C GLY A 191 -21.18 -2.25 6.86
N LEU A 192 -20.21 -3.12 7.16
CA LEU A 192 -19.55 -3.16 8.45
C LEU A 192 -18.48 -2.07 8.52
N THR A 193 -18.70 -1.10 9.40
CA THR A 193 -17.89 0.12 9.49
C THR A 193 -17.10 0.27 10.78
N ASP A 194 -17.17 -0.69 11.71
CA ASP A 194 -16.32 -0.68 12.91
C ASP A 194 -15.13 -1.62 12.70
N VAL A 195 -13.93 -1.06 12.58
CA VAL A 195 -12.68 -1.81 12.36
C VAL A 195 -12.45 -2.87 13.45
N LYS A 196 -12.89 -2.63 14.68
CA LYS A 196 -12.73 -3.60 15.78
C LYS A 196 -13.58 -4.86 15.64
N GLN A 197 -14.62 -4.81 14.80
CA GLN A 197 -15.49 -5.95 14.54
C GLN A 197 -15.07 -6.74 13.29
N MET A 198 -14.08 -6.26 12.55
CA MET A 198 -13.57 -6.94 11.36
C MET A 198 -12.71 -8.13 11.77
N ASP A 199 -12.96 -9.29 11.15
CA ASP A 199 -12.24 -10.53 11.46
C ASP A 199 -11.00 -10.68 10.58
N PHE A 200 -9.83 -10.42 11.15
CA PHE A 200 -8.53 -10.62 10.50
C PHE A 200 -7.95 -12.02 10.72
N SER A 201 -8.56 -12.88 11.54
CA SER A 201 -7.97 -14.14 12.05
C SER A 201 -7.53 -15.13 10.97
N ARG A 202 -8.09 -15.03 9.77
CA ARG A 202 -7.68 -15.85 8.62
C ARG A 202 -6.25 -15.55 8.14
N ILE A 203 -5.72 -14.36 8.41
CA ILE A 203 -4.41 -13.94 7.94
C ILE A 203 -3.32 -14.61 8.78
N ASN A 204 -2.48 -15.39 8.12
CA ASN A 204 -1.28 -16.02 8.68
C ASN A 204 -0.28 -16.25 7.53
N ASP A 205 0.92 -16.75 7.82
CA ASP A 205 1.98 -16.87 6.81
C ASP A 205 1.64 -17.86 5.69
N LYS A 206 0.87 -18.91 5.98
CA LYS A 206 0.39 -19.83 4.94
C LYS A 206 -0.57 -19.11 4.00
N PHE A 207 -1.53 -18.37 4.56
CA PHE A 207 -2.45 -17.56 3.77
C PHE A 207 -1.68 -16.49 2.96
N ALA A 208 -0.72 -15.79 3.56
CA ALA A 208 0.12 -14.82 2.85
C ALA A 208 0.87 -15.47 1.67
N ALA A 209 1.40 -16.68 1.83
CA ALA A 209 2.04 -17.42 0.73
C ALA A 209 1.06 -17.74 -0.41
N GLU A 210 -0.17 -18.16 -0.09
CA GLU A 210 -1.24 -18.38 -1.07
C GLU A 210 -1.60 -17.08 -1.79
N ARG A 211 -1.62 -15.96 -1.07
CA ARG A 211 -1.93 -14.63 -1.61
C ARG A 211 -0.84 -14.08 -2.52
N ARG A 212 0.43 -14.38 -2.29
CA ARG A 212 1.50 -14.11 -3.28
C ARG A 212 1.23 -14.78 -4.61
N VAL A 213 0.84 -16.06 -4.59
CA VAL A 213 0.49 -16.80 -5.81
C VAL A 213 -0.71 -16.15 -6.51
N TYR A 214 -1.72 -15.71 -5.73
CA TYR A 214 -2.86 -14.98 -6.28
C TYR A 214 -2.45 -13.68 -6.99
N TYR A 215 -1.66 -12.81 -6.35
CA TYR A 215 -1.23 -11.55 -6.97
C TYR A 215 -0.35 -11.76 -8.20
N CYS A 216 0.52 -12.78 -8.22
CA CYS A 216 1.26 -13.16 -9.43
C CYS A 216 0.32 -13.57 -10.58
N LYS A 217 -0.76 -14.31 -10.30
CA LYS A 217 -1.75 -14.68 -11.31
C LYS A 217 -2.51 -13.46 -11.84
N VAL A 218 -2.91 -12.55 -10.97
CA VAL A 218 -3.55 -11.27 -11.35
C VAL A 218 -2.67 -10.51 -12.33
N LEU A 219 -1.38 -10.32 -12.00
CA LEU A 219 -0.45 -9.61 -12.88
C LEU A 219 -0.28 -10.28 -14.25
N ASN A 220 -0.20 -11.61 -14.28
CA ASN A 220 -0.11 -12.34 -15.54
C ASN A 220 -1.37 -12.17 -16.38
N SER A 221 -2.55 -12.26 -15.77
CA SER A 221 -3.82 -12.04 -16.48
C SER A 221 -3.93 -10.64 -17.07
N LEU A 222 -3.59 -9.60 -16.29
CA LEU A 222 -3.57 -8.21 -16.77
C LEU A 222 -2.55 -8.01 -17.92
N ALA A 223 -1.37 -8.64 -17.82
CA ALA A 223 -0.36 -8.57 -18.87
C ALA A 223 -0.82 -9.25 -20.17
N GLU A 224 -1.52 -10.38 -20.07
CA GLU A 224 -2.10 -11.07 -21.23
C GLU A 224 -3.21 -10.25 -21.88
N GLU A 225 -4.11 -9.65 -21.10
CA GLU A 225 -5.19 -8.79 -21.61
C GLU A 225 -4.66 -7.59 -22.39
N GLN A 226 -3.60 -6.95 -21.90
CA GLN A 226 -2.98 -5.79 -22.55
C GLN A 226 -2.19 -6.14 -23.82
N GLN A 227 -1.84 -7.42 -24.01
CA GLN A 227 -1.19 -7.91 -25.22
C GLN A 227 -2.20 -8.35 -26.29
N ARG A 228 -3.49 -8.52 -25.95
CA ARG A 228 -4.52 -8.88 -26.93
C ARG A 228 -4.77 -7.71 -27.90
N PRO A 229 -4.94 -7.98 -29.20
CA PRO A 229 -5.34 -6.93 -30.15
C PRO A 229 -6.68 -6.32 -29.69
N GLN A 230 -6.71 -5.01 -29.51
CA GLN A 230 -7.96 -4.27 -29.32
C GLN A 230 -8.75 -4.37 -30.63
N ILE A 231 -9.72 -5.31 -30.71
CA ILE A 231 -10.63 -5.38 -31.84
C ILE A 231 -11.59 -4.21 -31.69
N SER A 232 -11.32 -3.12 -32.41
CA SER A 232 -12.25 -1.99 -32.52
C SER A 232 -13.44 -2.42 -33.38
N PHE A 233 -14.60 -2.58 -32.77
CA PHE A 233 -15.85 -2.55 -33.51
C PHE A 233 -16.18 -1.07 -33.74
N VAL A 234 -15.86 -0.58 -34.94
CA VAL A 234 -16.37 0.68 -35.48
C VAL A 234 -17.81 0.44 -35.96
#